data_AF-A0A7C5C3P6-F1
#
_entry.id   AF-A0A7C5C3P6-F1
#
_cell.length_a   1.000
_cell.length_b   1.000
_cell.length_c   1.000
_cell.angle_alpha   90.00
_cell.angle_beta   90.00
_cell.angle_gamma   90.00
#
_symmetry.space_group_name_H-M   'P 1'
#
loop_
_entity.id
_entity.type
_entity.pdbx_description
1 polymer ?
#
loop_
_entity_poly.entity_id
_entity_poly.type
_entity_poly.pdbx_seq_one_letter_code
_entity_poly.pdbx_strand_id
1 'polypeptide(L)'
;MGGVRTTTEAYIPVGVLLAREEVRMGRWRVPRWSARGVVAGAAAGATRRLLRCDERSQEWLVGGLALRLYRDEAEGYWFNLSGERPRLFVVCRPESGGGMTPFLVTADGEEAAAYEEGGDQVFAVPMPPEVYRLVEDYVLTHFRPTPKRKRKRVD
;
A
#
# COMPACT_ATOMS: atom_id res chain seq x y z
N MET A 1 7.45 12.72 -13.10
CA MET A 1 6.60 13.06 -14.25
C MET A 1 5.36 12.19 -14.16
N GLY A 2 4.22 12.77 -13.77
CA GLY A 2 2.97 12.01 -13.62
C GLY A 2 2.36 11.74 -15.00
N GLY A 3 2.49 10.50 -15.48
CA GLY A 3 1.75 10.04 -16.65
C GLY A 3 0.25 10.14 -16.38
N VAL A 4 -0.52 10.56 -17.38
CA VAL A 4 -1.98 10.58 -17.34
C VAL A 4 -2.46 9.14 -17.19
N ARG A 5 -2.76 8.72 -15.95
CA ARG A 5 -3.26 7.37 -15.66
C ARG A 5 -4.60 7.17 -16.36
N THR A 6 -4.72 6.06 -17.08
CA THR A 6 -5.95 5.66 -17.77
C THR A 6 -7.04 5.37 -16.73
N THR A 7 -8.31 5.48 -17.13
CA THR A 7 -9.51 5.39 -16.28
C THR A 7 -9.42 4.31 -15.19
N THR A 8 -9.59 4.71 -13.91
CA THR A 8 -9.76 3.77 -12.78
C THR A 8 -11.04 2.97 -12.98
N GLU A 9 -10.93 1.64 -13.08
CA GLU A 9 -12.08 0.75 -13.32
C GLU A 9 -12.59 0.08 -12.04
N ALA A 10 -11.75 -0.07 -11.01
CA ALA A 10 -12.16 -0.56 -9.69
C ALA A 10 -11.61 0.33 -8.56
N TYR A 11 -12.44 0.51 -7.53
CA TYR A 11 -12.21 1.47 -6.43
C TYR A 11 -12.80 0.93 -5.13
N ILE A 12 -12.04 1.06 -4.04
CA ILE A 12 -12.55 0.85 -2.68
C ILE A 12 -11.95 1.88 -1.72
N PRO A 13 -12.78 2.62 -0.94
CA PRO A 13 -12.28 3.46 0.13
C PRO A 13 -11.53 2.63 1.17
N VAL A 14 -10.42 3.15 1.67
CA VAL A 14 -9.63 2.47 2.71
C VAL A 14 -9.17 3.42 3.78
N GLY A 15 -8.96 2.88 4.98
CA GLY A 15 -8.29 3.55 6.09
C GLY A 15 -7.02 2.82 6.45
N VAL A 16 -6.00 3.54 6.89
CA VAL A 16 -4.72 2.97 7.33
C VAL A 16 -4.63 3.06 8.86
N LEU A 17 -4.30 1.94 9.50
CA LEU A 17 -3.91 1.90 10.91
C LEU A 17 -2.42 2.22 11.02
N LEU A 18 -2.10 3.47 11.29
CA LEU A 18 -0.72 3.94 11.44
C LEU A 18 -0.35 3.95 12.92
N ALA A 19 0.83 3.44 13.26
CA ALA A 19 1.32 3.43 14.63
C ALA A 19 2.72 4.04 14.74
N ARG A 20 2.94 4.73 15.85
CA ARG A 20 4.25 5.24 16.29
C ARG A 20 4.54 4.67 17.66
N GLU A 21 5.72 4.08 17.82
CA GLU A 21 6.16 3.50 19.09
C GLU A 21 7.60 3.91 19.40
N GLU A 22 7.91 4.13 20.67
CA GLU A 22 9.30 4.30 21.09
C GLU A 22 9.96 2.94 21.31
N VAL A 23 10.91 2.60 20.44
CA VAL A 23 11.68 1.36 20.56
C VAL A 23 13.04 1.64 21.19
N ARG A 24 13.53 0.70 22.02
CA ARG A 24 14.89 0.78 22.56
C ARG A 24 15.90 0.31 21.52
N MET A 25 16.85 1.16 21.22
CA MET A 25 18.03 0.86 20.40
C MET A 25 19.27 1.05 21.28
N GLY A 26 19.67 -0.05 21.94
CA GLY A 26 20.70 -0.03 22.98
C GLY A 26 20.29 0.82 24.20
N ARG A 27 21.01 1.93 24.41
CA ARG A 27 20.72 2.89 25.50
C ARG A 27 19.71 3.97 25.10
N TRP A 28 19.46 4.13 23.81
CA TRP A 28 18.60 5.19 23.28
C TRP A 28 17.18 4.69 23.04
N ARG A 29 16.22 5.61 23.10
CA ARG A 29 14.86 5.39 22.62
C ARG A 29 14.69 6.19 21.34
N VAL A 30 14.19 5.53 20.30
CA VAL A 30 13.96 6.16 19.00
C VAL A 30 12.51 5.92 18.58
N PRO A 31 11.85 6.89 17.93
CA PRO A 31 10.54 6.67 17.37
C PRO A 31 10.64 5.71 16.19
N ARG A 32 9.73 4.74 16.15
CA ARG A 32 9.53 3.83 15.03
C ARG A 32 8.11 3.96 14.52
N TRP A 33 7.98 4.12 13.22
CA TRP A 33 6.69 4.10 12.54
C TRP A 33 6.40 2.71 11.96
N SER A 34 5.12 2.37 11.90
CA SER A 34 4.63 1.16 11.23
C SER A 34 3.20 1.36 10.74
N ALA A 35 2.82 0.68 9.65
CA ALA A 35 1.42 0.45 9.33
C ALA A 35 1.02 -0.93 9.88
N ARG A 36 -0.02 -0.97 10.71
CA ARG A 36 -0.51 -2.21 11.33
C ARG A 36 -1.56 -2.93 10.50
N GLY A 37 -2.22 -2.21 9.60
CA GLY A 37 -3.22 -2.79 8.72
C GLY A 37 -3.94 -1.74 7.89
N VAL A 38 -4.77 -2.24 6.98
CA VAL A 38 -5.70 -1.47 6.18
C VAL A 38 -7.12 -1.92 6.50
N VAL A 39 -8.04 -0.96 6.62
CA VAL A 39 -9.48 -1.20 6.85
C VAL A 39 -10.22 -0.87 5.55
N ALA A 40 -10.86 -1.87 4.96
CA ALA A 40 -11.70 -1.70 3.78
C ALA A 40 -13.00 -0.95 4.13
N GLY A 41 -13.50 -0.12 3.22
CA GLY A 41 -14.76 0.60 3.40
C GLY A 41 -14.73 1.65 4.52
N ALA A 42 -13.53 2.07 4.97
CA ALA A 42 -13.42 3.18 5.91
C ALA A 42 -14.08 4.43 5.30
N ALA A 43 -14.85 5.16 6.12
CA ALA A 43 -15.64 6.29 5.67
C ALA A 43 -14.81 7.23 4.79
N ALA A 44 -15.38 7.63 3.65
CA ALA A 44 -14.78 8.59 2.74
C ALA A 44 -14.68 9.96 3.43
N GLY A 45 -13.52 10.24 4.01
CA GLY A 45 -13.22 11.50 4.69
C GLY A 45 -11.76 11.52 5.12
N ALA A 46 -11.03 12.58 4.74
CA ALA A 46 -9.64 12.78 5.12
C ALA A 46 -9.57 13.16 6.61
N THR A 47 -9.67 12.15 7.47
CA THR A 47 -9.66 12.33 8.92
C THR A 47 -8.61 11.43 9.53
N ARG A 48 -7.67 12.03 10.26
CA ARG A 48 -6.76 11.33 11.15
C ARG A 48 -7.40 11.28 12.53
N ARG A 49 -7.83 10.09 12.96
CA ARG A 49 -8.44 9.86 14.27
C ARG A 49 -7.49 9.08 15.15
N LEU A 50 -7.12 9.65 16.30
CA LEU A 50 -6.36 8.94 17.34
C LEU A 50 -7.25 7.83 17.92
N LEU A 51 -6.79 6.59 17.83
CA LEU A 51 -7.48 5.43 18.39
C LEU A 51 -6.94 5.06 19.77
N ARG A 52 -5.62 5.15 19.92
CA ARG A 52 -4.92 4.80 21.15
C ARG A 52 -3.77 5.77 21.39
N CYS A 53 -3.60 6.15 22.65
CA CYS A 53 -2.48 6.98 23.10
C CYS A 53 -2.04 6.49 24.48
N ASP A 54 -0.88 5.86 24.50
CA ASP A 54 -0.19 5.44 25.70
C ASP A 54 1.06 6.31 25.88
N GLU A 55 1.77 6.17 27.01
CA GLU A 55 3.01 6.92 27.28
C GLU A 55 4.08 6.79 26.19
N ARG A 56 4.10 5.67 25.46
CA ARG A 56 5.17 5.33 24.49
C ARG A 56 4.65 4.89 23.13
N SER A 57 3.34 4.86 22.94
CA SER A 57 2.76 4.40 21.69
C SER A 57 1.51 5.17 21.34
N GLN A 58 1.36 5.44 20.06
CA GLN A 58 0.20 6.12 19.52
C GLN A 58 -0.25 5.35 18.27
N GLU A 59 -1.56 5.22 18.11
CA GLU A 59 -2.17 4.59 16.95
C GLU A 59 -3.29 5.46 16.42
N TRP A 60 -3.32 5.62 15.09
CA TRP A 60 -4.31 6.42 14.40
C TRP A 60 -4.97 5.60 13.29
N LEU A 61 -6.26 5.83 13.09
CA LEU A 61 -6.93 5.54 11.84
C LEU A 61 -6.80 6.77 10.95
N VAL A 62 -6.15 6.61 9.80
CA VAL A 62 -6.04 7.66 8.78
C VAL A 62 -6.96 7.30 7.61
N GLY A 63 -8.05 8.06 7.46
CA GLY A 63 -9.01 7.91 6.37
C GLY A 63 -8.69 8.79 5.15
N GLY A 64 -9.61 8.81 4.19
CA GLY A 64 -9.50 9.63 2.97
C GLY A 64 -8.61 9.01 1.89
N LEU A 65 -8.15 7.79 2.11
CA LEU A 65 -7.40 6.99 1.15
C LEU A 65 -8.36 6.09 0.37
N ALA A 66 -7.86 5.59 -0.76
CA ALA A 66 -8.56 4.56 -1.52
C ALA A 66 -7.54 3.71 -2.24
N LEU A 67 -7.87 2.42 -2.39
CA LEU A 67 -7.21 1.57 -3.37
C LEU A 67 -7.90 1.81 -4.71
N ARG A 68 -7.09 2.11 -5.73
CA ARG A 68 -7.52 2.27 -7.12
C ARG A 68 -6.79 1.24 -7.95
N LEU A 69 -7.51 0.52 -8.78
CA LEU A 69 -6.93 -0.46 -9.69
C LEU A 69 -6.93 0.09 -11.11
N TYR A 70 -5.80 -0.07 -11.78
CA TYR A 70 -5.54 0.40 -13.12
C TYR A 70 -5.19 -0.78 -14.03
N ARG A 71 -5.59 -0.67 -15.30
CA ARG A 71 -5.52 -1.78 -16.25
C ARG A 71 -4.07 -2.13 -16.65
N ASP A 72 -3.23 -1.12 -16.72
CA ASP A 72 -1.80 -1.21 -17.03
C ASP A 72 -0.98 -1.80 -15.86
N GLU A 73 -1.48 -1.74 -14.64
CA GLU A 73 -0.87 -2.31 -13.43
C GLU A 73 -1.37 -3.75 -13.12
N ALA A 74 -2.25 -4.32 -13.96
CA ALA A 74 -2.89 -5.61 -13.72
C ALA A 74 -1.90 -6.79 -13.58
N GLU A 75 -0.73 -6.72 -14.25
CA GLU A 75 0.33 -7.72 -14.10
C GLU A 75 0.98 -7.68 -12.70
N GLY A 76 1.22 -6.49 -12.16
CA GLY A 76 1.75 -6.29 -10.81
C GLY A 76 0.80 -6.83 -9.75
N TYR A 77 -0.51 -6.58 -9.91
CA TYR A 77 -1.53 -7.15 -9.03
C TYR A 77 -1.54 -8.69 -9.08
N TRP A 78 -1.47 -9.27 -10.29
CA TRP A 78 -1.41 -10.73 -10.46
C TRP A 78 -0.18 -11.33 -9.78
N PHE A 79 0.99 -10.69 -9.92
CA PHE A 79 2.22 -11.15 -9.28
C PHE A 79 2.11 -11.11 -7.75
N ASN A 80 1.55 -10.03 -7.21
CA ASN A 80 1.30 -9.90 -5.77
C ASN A 80 0.33 -10.99 -5.26
N LEU A 81 -0.78 -11.25 -5.97
CA LEU A 81 -1.73 -12.29 -5.59
C LEU A 81 -1.17 -13.72 -5.73
N SER A 82 -0.26 -13.93 -6.68
CA SER A 82 0.38 -15.23 -6.93
C SER A 82 1.51 -15.55 -5.93
N GLY A 83 1.96 -14.57 -5.16
CA GLY A 83 2.94 -14.77 -4.09
C GLY A 83 2.37 -15.51 -2.88
N GLU A 84 3.24 -16.00 -2.00
CA GLU A 84 2.81 -16.74 -0.80
C GLU A 84 1.95 -15.93 0.17
N ARG A 85 2.14 -14.60 0.19
CA ARG A 85 1.45 -13.69 1.10
C ARG A 85 1.08 -12.40 0.37
N PRO A 86 -0.13 -12.31 -0.20
CA PRO A 86 -0.64 -11.08 -0.81
C PRO A 86 -0.64 -9.92 0.19
N ARG A 87 -0.13 -8.77 -0.24
CA ARG A 87 0.00 -7.58 0.63
C ARG A 87 -0.60 -6.35 -0.02
N LEU A 88 -0.95 -5.39 0.82
CA LEU A 88 -1.07 -4.00 0.40
C LEU A 88 0.16 -3.24 0.83
N PHE A 89 0.57 -2.28 0.00
CA PHE A 89 1.67 -1.39 0.27
C PHE A 89 1.11 -0.01 0.60
N VAL A 90 1.39 0.45 1.81
CA VAL A 90 1.04 1.77 2.29
C VAL A 90 2.26 2.66 2.12
N VAL A 91 2.15 3.66 1.26
CA VAL A 91 3.20 4.64 1.03
C VAL A 91 2.92 5.87 1.88
N CYS A 92 3.91 6.23 2.69
CA CYS A 92 3.89 7.32 3.64
C CYS A 92 4.95 8.35 3.28
N ARG A 93 4.55 9.63 3.32
CA ARG A 93 5.48 10.74 3.23
C ARG A 93 6.06 11.04 4.62
N PRO A 94 7.40 11.03 4.79
CA PRO A 94 8.03 11.58 5.98
C PRO A 94 7.79 13.09 6.07
N GLU A 95 7.49 13.58 7.26
CA GLU A 95 7.31 15.01 7.53
C GLU A 95 8.54 15.58 8.25
N SER A 96 8.82 16.87 8.06
CA SER A 96 9.97 17.56 8.69
C SER A 96 9.98 17.45 10.23
N GLY A 97 8.82 17.25 10.87
CA GLY A 97 8.68 17.04 12.32
C GLY A 97 8.84 15.59 12.79
N GLY A 98 9.28 14.67 11.93
CA GLY A 98 9.37 13.23 12.25
C GLY A 98 8.02 12.49 12.21
N GLY A 99 7.00 13.14 11.63
CA GLY A 99 5.68 12.57 11.33
C GLY A 99 5.71 11.65 10.12
N MET A 100 4.65 10.87 9.97
CA MET A 100 4.35 10.09 8.77
C MET A 100 2.92 10.35 8.34
N THR A 101 2.73 10.62 7.05
CA THR A 101 1.41 10.79 6.43
C THR A 101 1.23 9.82 5.27
N PRO A 102 0.33 8.82 5.38
CA PRO A 102 0.01 7.93 4.27
C PRO A 102 -0.72 8.72 3.18
N PHE A 103 -0.34 8.49 1.91
CA PHE A 103 -0.97 9.15 0.77
C PHE A 103 -1.33 8.21 -0.38
N LEU A 104 -0.76 6.99 -0.39
CA LEU A 104 -1.09 5.96 -1.38
C LEU A 104 -1.23 4.60 -0.69
N VAL A 105 -2.22 3.83 -1.12
CA VAL A 105 -2.35 2.41 -0.83
C VAL A 105 -2.45 1.70 -2.18
N THR A 106 -1.52 0.80 -2.46
CA THR A 106 -1.46 0.06 -3.73
C THR A 106 -1.34 -1.44 -3.49
N ALA A 107 -1.82 -2.21 -4.48
CA ALA A 107 -1.60 -3.65 -4.57
C ALA A 107 -0.44 -3.99 -5.51
N ASP A 108 0.21 -3.00 -6.12
CA ASP A 108 1.39 -3.18 -6.94
C ASP A 108 2.67 -2.91 -6.13
N GLY A 109 3.51 -3.95 -6.01
CA GLY A 109 4.77 -3.85 -5.29
C GLY A 109 5.85 -3.07 -6.05
N GLU A 110 5.82 -3.07 -7.38
CA GLU A 110 6.77 -2.29 -8.20
C GLU A 110 6.45 -0.80 -8.12
N GLU A 111 5.17 -0.44 -8.15
CA GLU A 111 4.73 0.94 -7.91
C GLU A 111 5.20 1.42 -6.54
N ALA A 112 4.99 0.62 -5.49
CA ALA A 112 5.42 0.96 -4.14
C ALA A 112 6.95 1.15 -4.05
N ALA A 113 7.73 0.25 -4.66
CA ALA A 113 9.18 0.34 -4.70
C ALA A 113 9.66 1.64 -5.37
N ALA A 114 9.02 2.08 -6.45
CA ALA A 114 9.36 3.34 -7.11
C ALA A 114 9.19 4.56 -6.19
N TYR A 115 8.19 4.55 -5.29
CA TYR A 115 8.05 5.60 -4.26
C TYR A 115 9.12 5.48 -3.17
N GLU A 116 9.49 4.27 -2.76
CA GLU A 116 10.56 4.03 -1.79
C GLU A 116 11.91 4.54 -2.30
N GLU A 117 12.24 4.28 -3.56
CA GLU A 117 13.42 4.83 -4.26
C GLU A 117 13.39 6.37 -4.32
N GLY A 118 12.20 6.96 -4.35
CA GLY A 118 11.97 8.39 -4.29
C GLY A 118 12.11 9.01 -2.88
N GLY A 119 12.38 8.21 -1.86
CA GLY A 119 12.56 8.64 -0.47
C GLY A 119 11.28 8.69 0.37
N ASP A 120 10.14 8.24 -0.16
CA ASP A 120 8.95 7.98 0.66
C ASP A 120 9.13 6.65 1.45
N GLN A 121 8.40 6.47 2.55
CA GLN A 121 8.46 5.24 3.36
C GLN A 121 7.35 4.27 2.96
N VAL A 122 7.71 3.02 2.67
CA VAL A 122 6.74 1.96 2.36
C VAL A 122 6.55 1.01 3.54
N PHE A 123 5.29 0.68 3.82
CA PHE A 123 4.92 -0.36 4.78
C PHE A 123 4.04 -1.42 4.11
N ALA A 124 4.46 -2.69 4.18
CA ALA A 124 3.70 -3.79 3.62
C ALA A 124 2.82 -4.46 4.69
N VAL A 125 1.50 -4.46 4.48
CA VAL A 125 0.50 -5.00 5.41
C VAL A 125 -0.29 -6.15 4.79
N PRO A 126 -0.88 -7.05 5.59
CA PRO A 126 -1.77 -8.08 5.06
C PRO A 126 -2.93 -7.46 4.27
N MET A 127 -3.27 -8.07 3.13
CA MET A 127 -4.42 -7.66 2.33
C MET A 127 -5.73 -8.12 3.00
N PRO A 128 -6.65 -7.20 3.34
CA PRO A 128 -7.96 -7.58 3.90
C PRO A 128 -8.77 -8.43 2.90
N PRO A 129 -9.61 -9.37 3.35
CA PRO A 129 -10.37 -10.26 2.46
C PRO A 129 -11.24 -9.52 1.44
N GLU A 130 -11.85 -8.40 1.83
CA GLU A 130 -12.69 -7.58 0.94
C GLU A 130 -11.87 -6.97 -0.19
N VAL A 131 -10.64 -6.53 0.12
CA VAL A 131 -9.70 -6.01 -0.87
C VAL A 131 -9.18 -7.14 -1.75
N TYR A 132 -8.83 -8.29 -1.16
CA TYR A 132 -8.37 -9.45 -1.91
C TYR A 132 -9.36 -9.84 -3.01
N ARG A 133 -10.64 -9.99 -2.65
CA ARG A 133 -11.69 -10.34 -3.62
C ARG A 133 -11.80 -9.31 -4.75
N LEU A 134 -11.73 -8.03 -4.43
CA LEU A 134 -11.76 -6.96 -5.44
C LEU A 134 -10.56 -7.06 -6.41
N VAL A 135 -9.35 -7.25 -5.87
CA VAL A 135 -8.12 -7.35 -6.67
C VAL A 135 -8.13 -8.63 -7.51
N GLU A 136 -8.59 -9.74 -6.95
CA GLU A 136 -8.73 -11.03 -7.64
C GLU A 136 -9.70 -10.93 -8.81
N ASP A 137 -10.92 -10.42 -8.59
CA ASP A 137 -11.92 -10.22 -9.63
C ASP A 137 -11.39 -9.29 -10.74
N TYR A 138 -10.67 -8.24 -10.37
CA TYR A 138 -10.03 -7.31 -11.30
C TYR A 138 -8.96 -8.02 -12.15
N VAL A 139 -8.05 -8.75 -11.52
CA VAL A 139 -7.00 -9.50 -12.21
C VAL A 139 -7.60 -10.53 -13.17
N LEU A 140 -8.58 -11.33 -12.75
CA LEU A 140 -9.25 -12.32 -13.62
C LEU A 140 -9.90 -11.66 -14.84
N THR A 141 -10.46 -10.47 -14.66
CA THR A 141 -11.14 -9.73 -15.74
C THR A 141 -10.14 -9.10 -16.71
N HIS A 142 -9.09 -8.45 -16.21
CA HIS A 142 -8.24 -7.54 -16.98
C HIS A 142 -6.86 -8.11 -17.35
N PHE A 143 -6.29 -8.99 -16.52
CA PHE A 143 -4.99 -9.59 -16.81
C PHE A 143 -5.13 -10.65 -17.91
N ARG A 144 -4.30 -10.52 -18.95
CA ARG A 144 -4.17 -11.49 -20.03
C ARG A 144 -2.70 -11.85 -20.14
N PRO A 145 -2.30 -13.06 -19.71
CA PRO A 145 -0.91 -13.48 -19.80
C PRO A 145 -0.45 -13.39 -21.25
N THR A 146 0.56 -12.57 -21.53
CA THR A 146 1.16 -12.56 -22.86
C THR A 146 2.00 -13.83 -22.98
N PRO A 147 1.80 -14.68 -24.01
CA PRO A 147 2.65 -15.84 -24.20
C PRO A 147 4.10 -15.38 -24.35
N LYS A 148 4.97 -15.75 -23.40
CA LYS A 148 6.40 -15.41 -23.45
C LYS A 148 6.98 -15.91 -24.76
N ARG A 149 7.28 -14.99 -25.69
CA ARG A 149 7.93 -15.32 -26.96
C ARG A 149 9.33 -15.81 -26.62
N LYS A 150 9.54 -17.13 -26.62
CA LYS A 150 10.87 -17.73 -26.45
C LYS A 150 11.79 -17.09 -27.49
N ARG A 151 12.72 -16.26 -27.03
CA ARG A 151 13.79 -15.71 -27.87
C ARG A 151 14.65 -16.92 -28.27
N LYS A 152 14.54 -17.37 -29.51
CA LYS A 152 15.50 -18.34 -30.06
C LYS A 152 16.89 -17.69 -29.94
N ARG A 153 17.79 -18.29 -29.16
CA ARG A 153 19.22 -18.03 -29.33
C ARG A 153 19.53 -18.40 -30.78
N VAL A 154 20.02 -17.42 -31.53
CA VAL A 154 20.73 -17.69 -32.78
C VAL A 154 22.14 -18.02 -32.31
N ASP A 155 22.50 -19.29 -32.40
CA ASP A 155 23.88 -19.75 -32.30
C ASP A 155 24.64 -19.38 -33.58
#